data_AF-A0A1T2L0Z0-F1
#
_entry.id   AF-A0A1T2L0Z0-F1
#
_cell.length_a   1.000
_cell.length_b   1.000
_cell.length_c   1.000
_cell.angle_alpha   90.00
_cell.angle_beta   90.00
_cell.angle_gamma   90.00
#
_symmetry.space_group_name_H-M   'P 1'
#
loop_
_entity.id
_entity.type
_entity.pdbx_description
1 polymer ?
#
loop_
_entity_poly.entity_id
_entity_poly.type
_entity_poly.pdbx_seq_one_letter_code
_entity_poly.pdbx_strand_id
1 'polypeptide(L)'
;MSFCFRCFPKMSWAWPQGDHDQLLFCAVSPDRDVALEQFSRWLSRNNIDDLTFREHRLLAAIAERFGKSLAHHSEYPRLAGLQRMLWTKSRMAINESLPMLRRLVEVGIDVMLIKGAARIALNESDQKARVAHDIDILIRYEDFQRAIELLVENGWRYDSGETLLSLKSRLSAIRGINLFKGRLGDIDLHQAAFKLNEPLRDGTQGLWGRAEKANFFGLELFVPSVEDRMVLAISHGGVDGHSHSDWLVDCALAASDEAFNWQRFVEIVVEQQIVVPSRIALGYLQQRLGVVIPDFVIDALEKADRQSLSGRWTELVLAKPMTDVSLPGWVLLPLIKILRIRYERRGRRSESQVVKVLRGRVQRKGGVNPEGEPALRSCIETEHVEAAGAYLCKIEMTVSLPAVNRRLEFELNSETRHIARLRARTVSRAPGIAIISFEGELGLLSEDVVLWVESRPVSQSRTKTKGLQQEKYEALPFVLNSAQLTRI
;
A
#
# COMPACT_ATOMS: atom_id res chain seq x y z
N MET A 1 5.02 37.07 -13.41
CA MET A 1 5.16 35.60 -13.34
C MET A 1 6.51 35.22 -13.90
N SER A 2 7.50 34.89 -13.05
CA SER A 2 8.76 34.31 -13.52
C SER A 2 8.45 32.94 -14.13
N PHE A 3 8.76 32.76 -15.42
CA PHE A 3 8.70 31.45 -16.05
C PHE A 3 9.71 30.53 -15.36
N CYS A 4 9.24 29.72 -14.39
CA CYS A 4 10.07 28.73 -13.74
C CYS A 4 10.32 27.61 -14.77
N PHE A 5 11.47 27.66 -15.45
CA PHE A 5 11.87 26.64 -16.40
C PHE A 5 11.91 25.27 -15.71
N ARG A 6 11.04 24.35 -16.16
CA ARG A 6 10.91 22.97 -15.64
C ARG A 6 12.02 22.08 -16.22
N CYS A 7 13.27 22.38 -15.88
CA CYS A 7 14.46 21.67 -16.40
C CYS A 7 15.11 20.80 -15.33
N PHE A 8 15.59 19.61 -15.72
CA PHE A 8 16.37 18.75 -14.84
C PHE A 8 17.75 19.39 -14.61
N PRO A 9 18.32 19.38 -13.37
CA PRO A 9 17.85 18.71 -12.16
C PRO A 9 17.14 19.63 -11.16
N LYS A 10 16.44 20.68 -11.59
CA LYS A 10 15.69 21.55 -10.66
C LYS A 10 14.50 20.81 -10.06
N MET A 11 14.11 21.16 -8.84
CA MET A 11 12.91 20.61 -8.18
C MET A 11 11.65 20.76 -9.03
N SER A 12 11.55 21.86 -9.78
CA SER A 12 10.43 22.16 -10.68
C SER A 12 10.28 21.20 -11.86
N TRP A 13 11.30 20.40 -12.18
CA TRP A 13 11.21 19.35 -13.20
C TRP A 13 10.25 18.21 -12.81
N ALA A 14 10.15 17.93 -11.50
CA ALA A 14 9.30 16.88 -10.95
C ALA A 14 7.84 17.33 -10.75
N TRP A 15 7.53 18.61 -10.92
CA TRP A 15 6.18 19.14 -10.74
C TRP A 15 5.18 18.58 -11.77
N PRO A 16 3.90 18.42 -11.38
CA PRO A 16 2.85 17.98 -12.29
C PRO A 16 2.71 18.90 -13.51
N GLN A 17 2.25 18.34 -14.63
CA GLN A 17 2.05 19.06 -15.90
C GLN A 17 0.64 18.83 -16.48
N GLY A 18 0.32 19.52 -17.57
CA GLY A 18 -0.94 19.35 -18.30
C GLY A 18 -2.19 19.69 -17.48
N ASP A 19 -3.28 18.98 -17.75
CA ASP A 19 -4.58 19.15 -17.06
C ASP A 19 -4.47 18.96 -15.56
N HIS A 20 -3.58 18.06 -15.14
CA HIS A 20 -3.41 17.76 -13.74
C HIS A 20 -2.88 18.96 -12.93
N ASP A 21 -1.86 19.65 -13.46
CA ASP A 21 -1.35 20.90 -12.88
C ASP A 21 -2.44 21.98 -12.80
N GLN A 22 -3.28 22.07 -13.83
CA GLN A 22 -4.38 23.03 -13.88
C GLN A 22 -5.45 22.71 -12.83
N LEU A 23 -5.84 21.44 -12.68
CA LEU A 23 -6.81 21.01 -11.67
C LEU A 23 -6.27 21.20 -10.24
N LEU A 24 -5.00 20.91 -9.98
CA LEU A 24 -4.36 21.20 -8.69
C LEU A 24 -4.38 22.71 -8.38
N PHE A 25 -4.05 23.54 -9.36
CA PHE A 25 -4.16 24.99 -9.24
C PHE A 25 -5.60 25.42 -8.89
N CYS A 26 -6.60 24.91 -9.61
CA CYS A 26 -8.00 25.23 -9.34
C CYS A 26 -8.46 24.76 -7.95
N ALA A 27 -7.97 23.60 -7.50
CA ALA A 27 -8.32 23.05 -6.20
C ALA A 27 -7.73 23.85 -5.02
N VAL A 28 -6.56 24.47 -5.20
CA VAL A 28 -5.76 24.98 -4.08
C VAL A 28 -5.51 26.50 -4.10
N SER A 29 -5.36 27.11 -5.27
CA SER A 29 -4.89 28.51 -5.42
C SER A 29 -5.59 29.47 -4.47
N PRO A 30 -4.88 30.28 -3.65
CA PRO A 30 -5.51 31.21 -2.71
C PRO A 30 -6.44 32.23 -3.35
N ASP A 31 -6.11 32.68 -4.57
CA ASP A 31 -6.99 33.51 -5.37
C ASP A 31 -8.14 32.66 -5.93
N ARG A 32 -9.30 32.78 -5.28
CA ARG A 32 -10.50 32.01 -5.59
C ARG A 32 -11.10 32.36 -6.95
N ASP A 33 -11.07 33.64 -7.34
CA ASP A 33 -11.70 34.10 -8.58
C ASP A 33 -10.87 33.69 -9.79
N VAL A 34 -9.54 33.84 -9.71
CA VAL A 34 -8.62 33.33 -10.75
C VAL A 34 -8.72 31.81 -10.87
N ALA A 35 -8.80 31.09 -9.75
CA ALA A 35 -8.98 29.64 -9.75
C ALA A 35 -10.29 29.21 -10.41
N LEU A 36 -11.39 29.91 -10.10
CA LEU A 36 -12.71 29.64 -10.70
C LEU A 36 -12.69 29.91 -12.21
N GLU A 37 -12.14 31.04 -12.64
CA GLU A 37 -12.06 31.38 -14.07
C GLU A 37 -11.23 30.36 -14.86
N GLN A 38 -10.09 29.93 -14.31
CA GLN A 38 -9.25 28.89 -14.91
C GLN A 38 -10.01 27.56 -14.99
N PHE A 39 -10.73 27.17 -13.93
CA PHE A 39 -11.53 25.96 -13.94
C PHE A 39 -12.66 26.02 -14.98
N SER A 40 -13.35 27.15 -15.10
CA SER A 40 -14.40 27.36 -16.11
C SER A 40 -13.86 27.21 -17.53
N ARG A 41 -12.64 27.71 -17.82
CA ARG A 41 -11.98 27.53 -19.12
C ARG A 41 -11.52 26.10 -19.35
N TRP A 42 -11.08 25.41 -18.30
CA TRP A 42 -10.68 24.01 -18.40
C TRP A 42 -11.90 23.11 -18.67
N LEU A 43 -13.01 23.36 -17.97
CA LEU A 43 -14.25 22.60 -18.08
C LEU A 43 -14.90 22.72 -19.46
N SER A 44 -14.73 23.85 -20.16
CA SER A 44 -15.25 24.02 -21.52
C SER A 44 -14.44 23.33 -22.61
N ARG A 45 -13.22 22.87 -22.29
CA ARG A 45 -12.29 22.24 -23.24
C ARG A 45 -12.13 20.73 -23.02
N ASN A 46 -12.58 20.22 -21.87
CA ASN A 46 -12.36 18.85 -21.45
C ASN A 46 -13.69 18.16 -21.14
N ASN A 47 -13.79 16.90 -21.52
CA ASN A 47 -14.92 16.06 -21.19
C ASN A 47 -14.61 15.28 -19.89
N ILE A 48 -15.50 15.39 -18.90
CA ILE A 48 -15.34 14.73 -17.59
C ILE A 48 -15.28 13.21 -17.70
N ASP A 49 -15.95 12.64 -18.72
CA ASP A 49 -16.05 11.19 -18.91
C ASP A 49 -14.75 10.54 -19.40
N ASP A 50 -13.85 11.32 -20.00
CA ASP A 50 -12.59 10.82 -20.57
C ASP A 50 -11.44 10.83 -19.55
N LEU A 51 -11.70 11.32 -18.35
CA LEU A 51 -10.69 11.54 -17.31
C LEU A 51 -10.41 10.28 -16.51
N THR A 52 -9.20 10.20 -15.95
CA THR A 52 -8.83 9.09 -15.09
C THR A 52 -9.36 9.31 -13.67
N PHE A 53 -9.35 8.24 -12.88
CA PHE A 53 -9.75 8.26 -11.48
C PHE A 53 -9.02 9.34 -10.65
N ARG A 54 -7.77 9.66 -11.01
CA ARG A 54 -6.98 10.68 -10.34
C ARG A 54 -7.55 12.08 -10.53
N GLU A 55 -7.94 12.45 -11.75
CA GLU A 55 -8.58 13.74 -12.02
C GLU A 55 -9.97 13.80 -11.38
N HIS A 56 -10.73 12.70 -11.39
CA HIS A 56 -12.04 12.65 -10.72
C HIS A 56 -11.95 13.01 -9.22
N ARG A 57 -10.89 12.62 -8.52
CA ARG A 57 -10.66 13.02 -7.11
C ARG A 57 -10.48 14.53 -6.97
N LEU A 58 -9.72 15.16 -7.86
CA LEU A 58 -9.54 16.62 -7.84
C LEU A 58 -10.83 17.36 -8.23
N LEU A 59 -11.60 16.84 -9.18
CA LEU A 59 -12.90 17.39 -9.53
C LEU A 59 -13.86 17.39 -8.34
N ALA A 60 -13.83 16.36 -7.48
CA ALA A 60 -14.64 16.34 -6.27
C ALA A 60 -14.27 17.48 -5.31
N ALA A 61 -12.96 17.72 -5.11
CA ALA A 61 -12.47 18.83 -4.28
C ALA A 61 -12.83 20.20 -4.87
N ILE A 62 -12.69 20.38 -6.19
CA ILE A 62 -13.03 21.60 -6.90
C ILE A 62 -14.54 21.88 -6.85
N ALA A 63 -15.36 20.84 -7.06
CA ALA A 63 -16.81 20.94 -7.00
C ALA A 63 -17.30 21.35 -5.61
N GLU A 64 -16.71 20.79 -4.55
CA GLU A 64 -17.00 21.24 -3.17
C GLU A 64 -16.55 22.68 -2.95
N ARG A 65 -15.34 23.02 -3.41
CA ARG A 65 -14.76 24.36 -3.25
C ARG A 65 -15.65 25.45 -3.86
N PHE A 66 -16.11 25.28 -5.10
CA PHE A 66 -16.86 26.30 -5.82
C PHE A 66 -18.38 26.17 -5.70
N GLY A 67 -18.88 24.96 -5.41
CA GLY A 67 -20.29 24.70 -5.16
C GLY A 67 -21.21 25.28 -6.24
N LYS A 68 -22.19 26.10 -5.83
CA LYS A 68 -23.20 26.69 -6.72
C LYS A 68 -22.64 27.72 -7.70
N SER A 69 -21.44 28.25 -7.50
CA SER A 69 -20.81 29.15 -8.49
C SER A 69 -20.61 28.47 -9.85
N LEU A 70 -20.60 27.14 -9.87
CA LEU A 70 -20.49 26.35 -11.10
C LEU A 70 -21.84 26.10 -11.78
N ALA A 71 -22.97 26.47 -11.18
CA ALA A 71 -24.31 26.08 -11.64
C ALA A 71 -24.68 26.55 -13.05
N HIS A 72 -24.00 27.58 -13.57
CA HIS A 72 -24.21 28.09 -14.92
C HIS A 72 -23.52 27.25 -16.00
N HIS A 73 -22.64 26.31 -15.63
CA HIS A 73 -21.97 25.42 -16.58
C HIS A 73 -22.85 24.20 -16.91
N SER A 74 -22.90 23.82 -18.19
CA SER A 74 -23.62 22.64 -18.66
C SER A 74 -23.17 21.33 -17.99
N GLU A 75 -21.89 21.25 -17.62
CA GLU A 75 -21.29 20.08 -16.96
C GLU A 75 -21.55 20.00 -15.45
N TYR A 76 -22.13 21.03 -14.84
CA TYR A 76 -22.34 21.06 -13.38
C TYR A 76 -23.18 19.88 -12.84
N PRO A 77 -24.28 19.45 -13.48
CA PRO A 77 -25.02 18.27 -13.04
C PRO A 77 -24.17 16.99 -13.05
N ARG A 78 -23.22 16.87 -13.99
CA ARG A 78 -22.27 15.75 -14.08
C ARG A 78 -21.27 15.77 -12.93
N LEU A 79 -20.69 16.93 -12.63
CA LEU A 79 -19.81 17.12 -11.47
C LEU A 79 -20.51 16.81 -10.15
N ALA A 80 -21.74 17.30 -9.96
CA ALA A 80 -22.55 16.99 -8.79
C ALA A 80 -22.93 15.50 -8.70
N GLY A 81 -23.16 14.85 -9.85
CA GLY A 81 -23.34 13.40 -9.94
C GLY A 81 -22.11 12.62 -9.52
N LEU A 82 -20.93 12.99 -10.04
CA LEU A 82 -19.64 12.40 -9.69
C LEU A 82 -19.37 12.52 -8.19
N GLN A 83 -19.52 13.73 -7.62
CA GLN A 83 -19.33 13.98 -6.20
C GLN A 83 -20.25 13.11 -5.33
N ARG A 84 -21.55 13.04 -5.65
CA ARG A 84 -22.52 12.18 -4.95
C ARG A 84 -22.16 10.71 -5.04
N MET A 85 -21.75 10.23 -6.21
CA MET A 85 -21.34 8.83 -6.40
C MET A 85 -20.11 8.52 -5.53
N LEU A 86 -19.09 9.38 -5.55
CA LEU A 86 -17.85 9.18 -4.80
C LEU A 86 -18.10 9.25 -3.28
N TRP A 87 -18.88 10.23 -2.81
CA TRP A 87 -19.31 10.33 -1.42
C TRP A 87 -20.08 9.09 -0.97
N THR A 88 -21.04 8.61 -1.78
CA THR A 88 -21.82 7.41 -1.47
C THR A 88 -20.92 6.17 -1.34
N LYS A 89 -19.97 5.99 -2.27
CA LYS A 89 -19.02 4.88 -2.21
C LYS A 89 -18.16 4.94 -0.94
N SER A 90 -17.67 6.12 -0.57
CA SER A 90 -16.88 6.30 0.64
C SER A 90 -17.70 6.02 1.90
N ARG A 91 -18.94 6.52 1.98
CA ARG A 91 -19.86 6.28 3.10
C ARG A 91 -20.18 4.80 3.29
N MET A 92 -20.38 4.08 2.19
CA MET A 92 -20.63 2.64 2.23
C MET A 92 -19.40 1.85 2.69
N ALA A 93 -18.20 2.19 2.19
CA ALA A 93 -16.95 1.56 2.63
C ALA A 93 -16.71 1.78 4.13
N ILE A 94 -16.92 3.02 4.60
CA ILE A 94 -16.87 3.37 6.02
C ILE A 94 -17.84 2.55 6.84
N ASN A 95 -19.09 2.44 6.39
CA ASN A 95 -20.12 1.69 7.10
C ASN A 95 -19.79 0.19 7.21
N GLU A 96 -19.16 -0.41 6.20
CA GLU A 96 -18.71 -1.82 6.27
C GLU A 96 -17.50 -2.01 7.20
N SER A 97 -16.62 -1.01 7.31
CA SER A 97 -15.40 -1.08 8.15
C SER A 97 -15.61 -0.67 9.61
N LEU A 98 -16.59 0.22 9.90
CA LEU A 98 -16.80 0.79 11.24
C LEU A 98 -17.03 -0.25 12.36
N PRO A 99 -17.77 -1.36 12.16
CA PRO A 99 -17.92 -2.40 13.19
C PRO A 99 -16.57 -3.01 13.60
N MET A 100 -15.64 -3.14 12.65
CA MET A 100 -14.32 -3.68 12.93
C MET A 100 -13.44 -2.69 13.69
N LEU A 101 -13.49 -1.40 13.34
CA LEU A 101 -12.79 -0.35 14.08
C LEU A 101 -13.28 -0.29 15.53
N ARG A 102 -14.61 -0.37 15.74
CA ARG A 102 -15.21 -0.43 17.07
C ARG A 102 -14.69 -1.65 17.84
N ARG A 103 -14.63 -2.81 17.21
CA ARG A 103 -14.14 -4.05 17.84
C ARG A 103 -12.68 -3.96 18.27
N LEU A 104 -11.81 -3.29 17.50
CA LEU A 104 -10.43 -3.03 17.89
C LEU A 104 -10.36 -2.17 19.17
N VAL A 105 -11.11 -1.07 19.21
CA VAL A 105 -11.17 -0.17 20.38
C VAL A 105 -11.74 -0.89 21.61
N GLU A 106 -12.81 -1.68 21.46
CA GLU A 106 -13.42 -2.45 22.56
C GLU A 106 -12.45 -3.43 23.24
N VAL A 107 -11.49 -3.97 22.51
CA VAL A 107 -10.47 -4.87 23.06
C VAL A 107 -9.21 -4.12 23.54
N GLY A 108 -9.25 -2.79 23.55
CA GLY A 108 -8.18 -1.93 24.03
C GLY A 108 -7.04 -1.72 23.06
N ILE A 109 -7.25 -1.90 21.75
CA ILE A 109 -6.25 -1.57 20.73
C ILE A 109 -6.45 -0.12 20.30
N ASP A 110 -5.42 0.70 20.48
CA ASP A 110 -5.40 2.07 19.98
C ASP A 110 -5.35 2.06 18.45
N VAL A 111 -6.24 2.84 17.83
CA VAL A 111 -6.34 2.96 16.37
C VAL A 111 -6.14 4.42 15.98
N MET A 112 -5.13 4.67 15.14
CA MET A 112 -4.91 5.96 14.52
C MET A 112 -5.37 5.93 13.06
N LEU A 113 -6.34 6.76 12.71
CA LEU A 113 -6.71 7.00 11.32
C LEU A 113 -5.61 7.83 10.66
N ILE A 114 -5.15 7.41 9.49
CA ILE A 114 -4.17 8.16 8.69
C ILE A 114 -4.75 8.49 7.31
N LYS A 115 -4.03 9.32 6.54
CA LYS A 115 -4.39 9.73 5.17
C LYS A 115 -5.84 10.28 5.08
N GLY A 116 -6.65 9.77 4.14
CA GLY A 116 -7.99 10.28 3.86
C GLY A 116 -8.96 10.14 5.04
N ALA A 117 -8.87 9.05 5.79
CA ALA A 117 -9.76 8.80 6.92
C ALA A 117 -9.49 9.79 8.07
N ALA A 118 -8.23 10.16 8.31
CA ALA A 118 -7.87 11.17 9.31
C ALA A 118 -8.52 12.53 9.03
N ARG A 119 -8.54 12.93 7.75
CA ARG A 119 -9.17 14.19 7.33
C ARG A 119 -10.68 14.17 7.57
N ILE A 120 -11.34 13.07 7.23
CA ILE A 120 -12.78 12.90 7.45
C ILE A 120 -13.14 12.93 8.95
N ALA A 121 -12.28 12.37 9.82
CA ALA A 121 -12.52 12.36 11.26
C ALA A 121 -12.44 13.75 11.90
N LEU A 122 -11.62 14.64 11.35
CA LEU A 122 -11.50 16.02 11.84
C LEU A 122 -12.58 16.94 11.30
N ASN A 123 -12.99 16.71 10.05
CA ASN A 123 -14.04 17.48 9.43
C ASN A 123 -14.94 16.58 8.59
N GLU A 124 -16.14 16.29 9.09
CA GLU A 124 -17.09 15.41 8.41
C GLU A 124 -17.46 15.93 7.01
N SER A 125 -17.49 17.26 6.82
CA SER A 125 -17.81 17.88 5.53
C SER A 125 -16.78 17.57 4.44
N ASP A 126 -15.54 17.23 4.81
CA ASP A 126 -14.48 16.89 3.85
C ASP A 126 -14.75 15.60 3.07
N GLN A 127 -15.71 14.77 3.51
CA GLN A 127 -16.13 13.58 2.76
C GLN A 127 -16.62 13.89 1.35
N LYS A 128 -17.16 15.09 1.12
CA LYS A 128 -17.61 15.51 -0.21
C LYS A 128 -16.46 15.92 -1.13
N ALA A 129 -15.35 16.36 -0.55
CA ALA A 129 -14.16 16.80 -1.26
C ALA A 129 -13.13 15.68 -1.45
N ARG A 130 -13.17 14.64 -0.61
CA ARG A 130 -12.17 13.56 -0.61
C ARG A 130 -12.80 12.18 -0.51
N VAL A 131 -12.35 11.30 -1.39
CA VAL A 131 -12.81 9.91 -1.46
C VAL A 131 -11.84 9.00 -0.69
N ALA A 132 -12.33 8.37 0.38
CA ALA A 132 -11.67 7.24 1.02
C ALA A 132 -12.34 5.96 0.53
N HIS A 133 -11.62 5.16 -0.26
CA HIS A 133 -12.10 3.82 -0.69
C HIS A 133 -11.69 2.74 0.29
N ASP A 134 -10.49 2.91 0.83
CA ASP A 134 -9.86 2.21 1.92
C ASP A 134 -9.84 3.09 3.17
N ILE A 135 -9.87 2.44 4.34
CA ILE A 135 -9.57 3.09 5.61
C ILE A 135 -8.15 2.72 6.00
N ASP A 136 -7.23 3.67 5.86
CA ASP A 136 -5.89 3.52 6.39
C ASP A 136 -5.87 3.72 7.91
N ILE A 137 -5.41 2.69 8.62
CA ILE A 137 -5.20 2.74 10.06
C ILE A 137 -3.76 2.39 10.41
N LEU A 138 -3.22 3.06 11.42
CA LEU A 138 -1.95 2.74 12.05
C LEU A 138 -2.24 2.15 13.43
N ILE A 139 -1.60 1.01 13.72
CA ILE A 139 -1.63 0.35 15.03
C ILE A 139 -0.23 0.35 15.61
N ARG A 140 -0.13 0.41 16.95
CA ARG A 140 1.14 0.28 17.67
C ARG A 140 1.82 -1.05 17.35
N TYR A 141 3.14 -1.07 17.39
CA TYR A 141 3.93 -2.25 17.01
C TYR A 141 3.53 -3.49 17.83
N GLU A 142 3.35 -3.29 19.14
CA GLU A 142 2.98 -4.31 20.14
C GLU A 142 1.60 -4.93 19.90
N ASP A 143 0.65 -4.17 19.36
CA ASP A 143 -0.72 -4.63 19.12
C ASP A 143 -0.96 -5.13 17.70
N PHE A 144 -0.01 -4.93 16.78
CA PHE A 144 -0.19 -5.22 15.36
C PHE A 144 -0.57 -6.68 15.08
N GLN A 145 0.08 -7.64 15.76
CA GLN A 145 -0.26 -9.06 15.63
C GLN A 145 -1.70 -9.34 16.10
N ARG A 146 -2.05 -8.82 17.28
CA ARG A 146 -3.38 -8.99 17.88
C ARG A 146 -4.48 -8.38 17.01
N ALA A 147 -4.21 -7.22 16.40
CA ALA A 147 -5.12 -6.57 15.47
C ALA A 147 -5.40 -7.43 14.23
N ILE A 148 -4.36 -8.04 13.64
CA ILE A 148 -4.50 -8.94 12.48
C ILE A 148 -5.30 -10.19 12.85
N GLU A 149 -4.97 -10.82 13.98
CA GLU A 149 -5.71 -11.99 14.47
C GLU A 149 -7.20 -11.67 14.61
N LEU A 150 -7.52 -10.55 15.28
CA LEU A 150 -8.89 -10.11 15.48
C LEU A 150 -9.61 -9.82 14.16
N LEU A 151 -8.95 -9.16 13.21
CA LEU A 151 -9.48 -8.93 11.87
C LEU A 151 -9.83 -10.24 11.17
N VAL A 152 -8.91 -11.21 11.14
CA VAL A 152 -9.10 -12.51 10.50
C VAL A 152 -10.20 -13.32 11.18
N GLU A 153 -10.25 -13.35 12.51
CA GLU A 153 -11.32 -13.99 13.29
C GLU A 153 -12.70 -13.38 12.99
N ASN A 154 -12.75 -12.08 12.68
CA ASN A 154 -13.97 -11.38 12.27
C ASN A 154 -14.24 -11.46 10.76
N GLY A 155 -13.57 -12.37 10.06
CA GLY A 155 -13.82 -12.70 8.65
C GLY A 155 -13.19 -11.76 7.63
N TRP A 156 -12.27 -10.88 8.05
CA TRP A 156 -11.46 -10.09 7.12
C TRP A 156 -10.37 -10.96 6.48
N ARG A 157 -10.07 -10.68 5.22
CA ARG A 157 -9.09 -11.42 4.43
C ARG A 157 -8.10 -10.46 3.81
N TYR A 158 -6.85 -10.87 3.71
CA TYR A 158 -5.81 -10.11 3.01
C TYR A 158 -5.53 -10.72 1.63
N ASP A 159 -4.99 -9.94 0.71
CA ASP A 159 -4.79 -10.36 -0.69
C ASP A 159 -3.80 -11.52 -0.83
N SER A 160 -2.80 -11.64 0.05
CA SER A 160 -1.93 -12.81 0.01
C SER A 160 -2.75 -14.08 0.33
N GLY A 161 -2.67 -15.10 -0.52
CA GLY A 161 -3.32 -16.39 -0.24
C GLY A 161 -2.73 -17.18 0.93
N GLU A 162 -1.77 -16.61 1.64
CA GLU A 162 -1.09 -17.24 2.77
C GLU A 162 -2.01 -17.45 3.98
N THR A 163 -1.68 -18.42 4.82
CA THR A 163 -2.39 -18.63 6.10
C THR A 163 -1.97 -17.60 7.15
N LEU A 164 -2.77 -17.46 8.21
CA LEU A 164 -2.42 -16.61 9.35
C LEU A 164 -1.12 -17.11 10.04
N LEU A 165 -0.89 -18.43 10.09
CA LEU A 165 0.36 -19.02 10.56
C LEU A 165 1.56 -18.54 9.75
N SER A 166 1.48 -18.57 8.42
CA SER A 166 2.56 -18.05 7.56
C SER A 166 2.72 -16.53 7.71
N LEU A 167 1.62 -15.79 7.84
CA LEU A 167 1.69 -14.35 8.05
C LEU A 167 2.40 -13.99 9.35
N LYS A 168 2.07 -14.69 10.46
CA LYS A 168 2.69 -14.55 11.78
C LYS A 168 4.21 -14.63 11.75
N SER A 169 4.75 -15.59 11.01
CA SER A 169 6.21 -15.82 10.90
C SER A 169 7.01 -14.64 10.33
N ARG A 170 6.34 -13.63 9.75
CA ARG A 170 6.99 -12.47 9.15
C ARG A 170 6.39 -11.13 9.59
N LEU A 171 5.49 -11.10 10.58
CA LEU A 171 4.82 -9.87 11.02
C LEU A 171 5.79 -8.77 11.40
N SER A 172 6.90 -9.13 12.05
CA SER A 172 7.97 -8.19 12.44
C SER A 172 8.66 -7.48 11.27
N ALA A 173 8.39 -7.88 10.02
CA ALA A 173 8.90 -7.26 8.81
C ALA A 173 7.79 -6.64 7.93
N ILE A 174 6.52 -6.76 8.33
CA ILE A 174 5.39 -6.21 7.58
C ILE A 174 5.15 -4.77 8.01
N ARG A 175 5.31 -3.83 7.09
CA ARG A 175 5.00 -2.42 7.36
C ARG A 175 3.51 -2.10 7.26
N GLY A 176 2.79 -2.85 6.44
CA GLY A 176 1.34 -2.73 6.30
C GLY A 176 0.75 -3.87 5.47
N ILE A 177 -0.55 -4.08 5.62
CA ILE A 177 -1.33 -5.11 4.96
C ILE A 177 -2.74 -4.62 4.69
N ASN A 178 -3.17 -4.76 3.44
CA ASN A 178 -4.55 -4.48 3.07
C ASN A 178 -5.44 -5.70 3.37
N LEU A 179 -6.57 -5.45 4.04
CA LEU A 179 -7.61 -6.43 4.32
C LEU A 179 -8.96 -5.98 3.80
N PHE A 180 -9.74 -6.93 3.31
CA PHE A 180 -11.08 -6.71 2.78
C PHE A 180 -12.09 -7.65 3.45
N LYS A 181 -13.34 -7.18 3.50
CA LYS A 181 -14.50 -7.95 3.93
C LYS A 181 -15.71 -7.48 3.15
N GLY A 182 -16.57 -8.42 2.73
CA GLY A 182 -17.76 -8.09 1.97
C GLY A 182 -17.43 -7.45 0.62
N ARG A 183 -18.27 -6.50 0.19
CA ARG A 183 -18.12 -5.85 -1.13
C ARG A 183 -17.30 -4.56 -1.02
N LEU A 184 -17.46 -3.81 0.07
CA LEU A 184 -16.94 -2.45 0.22
C LEU A 184 -16.05 -2.25 1.46
N GLY A 185 -16.03 -3.21 2.40
CA GLY A 185 -15.08 -3.22 3.51
C GLY A 185 -13.63 -3.36 3.02
N ASP A 186 -12.82 -2.37 3.36
CA ASP A 186 -11.43 -2.20 2.93
C ASP A 186 -10.66 -1.44 4.02
N ILE A 187 -9.69 -2.10 4.65
CA ILE A 187 -8.87 -1.56 5.73
C ILE A 187 -7.41 -1.80 5.33
N ASP A 188 -6.64 -0.72 5.18
CA ASP A 188 -5.19 -0.81 5.03
C ASP A 188 -4.57 -0.66 6.43
N LEU A 189 -4.11 -1.77 6.98
CA LEU A 189 -3.57 -1.86 8.33
C LEU A 189 -2.05 -1.64 8.29
N HIS A 190 -1.58 -0.57 8.91
CA HIS A 190 -0.17 -0.19 8.96
C HIS A 190 0.44 -0.46 10.33
N GLN A 191 1.68 -0.96 10.33
CA GLN A 191 2.59 -1.01 11.48
C GLN A 191 3.59 0.15 11.45
N ALA A 192 3.90 0.64 10.25
CA ALA A 192 4.81 1.75 10.02
C ALA A 192 4.09 2.86 9.28
N ALA A 193 4.32 4.11 9.69
CA ALA A 193 3.59 5.24 9.15
C ALA A 193 4.24 5.79 7.88
N PHE A 194 5.57 5.66 7.74
CA PHE A 194 6.35 6.28 6.68
C PHE A 194 6.97 5.23 5.72
N LYS A 195 7.18 5.62 4.45
CA LYS A 195 7.69 4.69 3.42
C LYS A 195 9.18 4.37 3.52
N LEU A 196 9.98 5.24 4.15
CA LEU A 196 11.44 5.23 4.11
C LEU A 196 12.01 4.80 5.46
N ASN A 197 12.82 3.73 5.47
CA ASN A 197 13.78 3.29 6.51
C ASN A 197 13.39 3.48 8.00
N GLU A 198 12.11 3.66 8.29
CA GLU A 198 11.61 3.91 9.63
C GLU A 198 11.74 2.59 10.43
N PRO A 199 12.31 2.61 11.63
CA PRO A 199 12.34 1.43 12.49
C PRO A 199 10.90 0.99 12.82
N LEU A 200 10.58 -0.30 12.70
CA LEU A 200 9.19 -0.76 12.93
C LEU A 200 8.74 -0.61 14.38
N ARG A 201 9.64 -0.84 15.34
CA ARG A 201 9.31 -0.84 16.77
C ARG A 201 9.13 0.56 17.35
N ASP A 202 10.03 1.47 16.99
CA ASP A 202 10.11 2.79 17.63
C ASP A 202 9.83 3.96 16.66
N GLY A 203 9.75 3.68 15.35
CA GLY A 203 9.67 4.72 14.33
C GLY A 203 8.39 5.55 14.34
N THR A 204 7.33 5.05 14.97
CA THR A 204 6.04 5.76 15.12
C THR A 204 5.85 6.38 16.51
N GLN A 205 6.81 6.26 17.44
CA GLN A 205 6.63 6.78 18.81
C GLN A 205 6.37 8.30 18.83
N GLY A 206 7.15 9.06 18.05
CA GLY A 206 6.96 10.51 17.94
C GLY A 206 5.57 10.87 17.40
N LEU A 207 5.10 10.13 16.40
CA LEU A 207 3.77 10.28 15.80
C LEU A 207 2.66 10.01 16.82
N TRP A 208 2.76 8.92 17.58
CA TRP A 208 1.80 8.58 18.64
C TRP A 208 1.84 9.57 19.82
N GLY A 209 3.02 10.09 20.16
CA GLY A 209 3.19 11.08 21.24
C GLY A 209 2.55 12.43 20.93
N ARG A 210 2.31 12.72 19.65
CA ARG A 210 1.63 13.94 19.16
C ARG A 210 0.23 13.68 18.62
N ALA A 211 -0.29 12.47 18.79
CA ALA A 211 -1.60 12.11 18.28
C ALA A 211 -2.72 12.90 18.97
N GLU A 212 -3.72 13.29 18.20
CA GLU A 212 -4.91 13.98 18.65
C GLU A 212 -6.10 13.02 18.65
N LYS A 213 -7.06 13.22 19.56
CA LYS A 213 -8.32 12.47 19.54
C LYS A 213 -9.28 13.09 18.52
N ALA A 214 -9.97 12.25 17.76
CA ALA A 214 -11.00 12.65 16.82
C ALA A 214 -12.22 11.75 16.92
N ASN A 215 -13.40 12.29 16.58
CA ASN A 215 -14.63 11.52 16.49
C ASN A 215 -14.84 11.05 15.05
N PHE A 216 -14.84 9.74 14.84
CA PHE A 216 -15.12 9.13 13.55
C PHE A 216 -16.45 8.38 13.61
N PHE A 217 -17.53 9.06 13.24
CA PHE A 217 -18.90 8.51 13.25
C PHE A 217 -19.32 7.91 14.60
N GLY A 218 -19.09 8.65 15.68
CA GLY A 218 -19.42 8.24 17.03
C GLY A 218 -18.42 7.28 17.66
N LEU A 219 -17.26 7.06 17.03
CA LEU A 219 -16.14 6.30 17.59
C LEU A 219 -14.97 7.25 17.88
N GLU A 220 -14.50 7.31 19.12
CA GLU A 220 -13.30 8.06 19.48
C GLU A 220 -12.06 7.29 19.02
N LEU A 221 -11.24 7.91 18.18
CA LEU A 221 -10.02 7.35 17.59
C LEU A 221 -8.89 8.39 17.65
N PHE A 222 -7.69 8.00 17.26
CA PHE A 222 -6.57 8.92 17.11
C PHE A 222 -6.41 9.40 15.66
N VAL A 223 -5.84 10.58 15.49
CA VAL A 223 -5.32 11.11 14.22
C VAL A 223 -3.95 11.74 14.45
N PRO A 224 -3.06 11.78 13.45
CA PRO A 224 -1.81 12.53 13.54
C PRO A 224 -2.05 14.03 13.75
N SER A 225 -1.10 14.74 14.36
CA SER A 225 -1.08 16.21 14.37
C SER A 225 -1.06 16.77 12.94
N VAL A 226 -1.41 18.04 12.77
CA VAL A 226 -1.45 18.67 11.45
C VAL A 226 -0.10 18.61 10.71
N GLU A 227 1.02 18.76 11.44
CA GLU A 227 2.37 18.66 10.87
C GLU A 227 2.67 17.23 10.40
N ASP A 228 2.39 16.24 11.24
CA ASP A 228 2.58 14.83 10.92
C ASP A 228 1.71 14.40 9.73
N ARG A 229 0.48 14.91 9.61
CA ARG A 229 -0.39 14.68 8.43
C ARG A 229 0.25 15.17 7.14
N MET A 230 0.87 16.36 7.15
CA MET A 230 1.55 16.90 5.97
C MET A 230 2.79 16.08 5.61
N VAL A 231 3.59 15.69 6.62
CA VAL A 231 4.76 14.82 6.41
C VAL A 231 4.33 13.45 5.87
N LEU A 232 3.27 12.85 6.39
CA LEU A 232 2.70 11.59 5.87
C LEU A 232 2.24 11.75 4.43
N ALA A 233 1.53 12.83 4.10
CA ALA A 233 1.09 13.12 2.74
C ALA A 233 2.28 13.22 1.77
N ILE A 234 3.35 13.92 2.15
CA ILE A 234 4.58 14.03 1.34
C ILE A 234 5.32 12.68 1.25
N SER A 235 5.44 11.94 2.34
CA SER A 235 6.13 10.65 2.39
C SER A 235 5.46 9.61 1.49
N HIS A 236 4.12 9.57 1.49
CA HIS A 236 3.36 8.64 0.67
C HIS A 236 3.16 9.13 -0.77
N GLY A 237 2.93 10.43 -0.96
CA GLY A 237 2.60 11.04 -2.25
C GLY A 237 3.79 11.52 -3.06
N GLY A 238 4.96 11.74 -2.45
CA GLY A 238 6.17 12.22 -3.12
C GLY A 238 6.91 11.18 -3.95
N VAL A 239 6.53 9.89 -3.85
CA VAL A 239 7.09 8.79 -4.64
C VAL A 239 6.03 8.28 -5.61
N ASP A 240 6.39 8.21 -6.90
CA ASP A 240 5.48 7.94 -8.02
C ASP A 240 4.35 8.97 -8.12
N GLY A 241 4.75 10.25 -8.11
CA GLY A 241 4.07 11.38 -7.46
C GLY A 241 2.65 11.76 -7.86
N HIS A 242 1.97 10.92 -8.63
CA HIS A 242 0.89 11.32 -9.52
C HIS A 242 0.02 10.13 -9.94
N SER A 243 -0.01 9.02 -9.19
CA SER A 243 -1.10 8.04 -9.31
C SER A 243 -2.36 8.56 -8.60
N HIS A 244 -2.19 9.23 -7.45
CA HIS A 244 -3.19 9.97 -6.68
C HIS A 244 -2.54 11.28 -6.22
N SER A 245 -3.13 12.45 -6.47
CA SER A 245 -2.50 13.76 -6.18
C SER A 245 -3.30 14.66 -5.26
N ASP A 246 -4.39 14.15 -4.68
CA ASP A 246 -5.13 14.85 -3.62
C ASP A 246 -4.26 15.10 -2.38
N TRP A 247 -3.13 14.42 -2.21
CA TRP A 247 -2.18 14.68 -1.14
C TRP A 247 -1.58 16.10 -1.19
N LEU A 248 -1.43 16.72 -2.37
CA LEU A 248 -1.00 18.11 -2.49
C LEU A 248 -2.08 19.09 -2.02
N VAL A 249 -3.35 18.72 -2.22
CA VAL A 249 -4.49 19.48 -1.67
C VAL A 249 -4.47 19.41 -0.14
N ASP A 250 -4.21 18.23 0.43
CA ASP A 250 -4.08 18.10 1.89
C ASP A 250 -2.91 18.90 2.45
N CYS A 251 -1.77 18.91 1.76
CA CYS A 251 -0.61 19.70 2.16
C CYS A 251 -0.92 21.19 2.15
N ALA A 252 -1.66 21.68 1.16
CA ALA A 252 -2.05 23.07 1.09
C ALA A 252 -3.07 23.47 2.16
N LEU A 253 -4.01 22.57 2.48
CA LEU A 253 -4.95 22.77 3.58
C LEU A 253 -4.23 22.81 4.92
N ALA A 254 -3.30 21.89 5.17
CA ALA A 254 -2.47 21.89 6.36
C ALA A 254 -1.63 23.17 6.47
N ALA A 255 -1.02 23.62 5.38
CA ALA A 255 -0.23 24.86 5.35
C ALA A 255 -1.06 26.14 5.59
N SER A 256 -2.38 26.07 5.37
CA SER A 256 -3.30 27.18 5.62
C SER A 256 -3.88 27.17 7.05
N ASP A 257 -3.56 26.15 7.86
CA ASP A 257 -4.00 26.06 9.24
C ASP A 257 -3.16 27.02 10.11
N GLU A 258 -3.83 27.92 10.82
CA GLU A 258 -3.15 28.91 11.70
C GLU A 258 -2.38 28.24 12.84
N ALA A 259 -2.79 27.03 13.26
CA ALA A 259 -2.11 26.26 14.29
C ALA A 259 -0.87 25.50 13.76
N PHE A 260 -0.58 25.56 12.46
CA PHE A 260 0.50 24.78 11.86
C PHE A 260 1.88 25.24 12.34
N ASN A 261 2.60 24.36 13.05
CA ASN A 261 3.95 24.63 13.49
C ASN A 261 5.00 24.25 12.44
N TRP A 262 5.41 25.23 11.64
CA TRP A 262 6.43 25.06 10.61
C TRP A 262 7.80 24.59 11.11
N GLN A 263 8.19 24.97 12.33
CA GLN A 263 9.47 24.52 12.91
C GLN A 263 9.43 23.02 13.21
N ARG A 264 8.33 22.56 13.82
CA ARG A 264 8.07 21.13 14.06
C ARG A 264 7.99 20.34 12.76
N PHE A 265 7.33 20.88 11.74
CA PHE A 265 7.28 20.25 10.42
C PHE A 265 8.69 19.98 9.87
N VAL A 266 9.60 20.97 9.93
CA VAL A 266 10.99 20.81 9.49
C VAL A 266 11.70 19.72 10.29
N GLU A 267 11.53 19.69 11.62
CA GLU A 267 12.12 18.67 12.49
C GLU A 267 11.69 17.26 12.08
N ILE A 268 10.38 17.05 11.87
CA ILE A 268 9.83 15.75 11.46
C ILE A 268 10.34 15.38 10.05
N VAL A 269 10.38 16.32 9.10
CA VAL A 269 10.89 16.06 7.73
C VAL A 269 12.35 15.58 7.75
N VAL A 270 13.17 16.19 8.61
CA VAL A 270 14.59 15.82 8.76
C VAL A 270 14.72 14.46 9.44
N GLU A 271 13.97 14.23 10.52
CA GLU A 271 13.92 12.94 11.23
C GLU A 271 13.53 11.79 10.29
N GLN A 272 12.47 11.98 9.49
CA GLN A 272 11.96 10.99 8.55
C GLN A 272 12.76 10.92 7.23
N GLN A 273 13.82 11.73 7.09
CA GLN A 273 14.72 11.76 5.93
C GLN A 273 14.00 12.02 4.59
N ILE A 274 12.92 12.80 4.60
CA ILE A 274 12.11 13.13 3.41
C ILE A 274 12.33 14.55 2.91
N VAL A 275 13.52 15.09 3.14
CA VAL A 275 13.89 16.48 2.79
C VAL A 275 13.66 16.78 1.31
N VAL A 276 14.19 15.95 0.40
CA VAL A 276 14.06 16.20 -1.06
C VAL A 276 12.61 16.13 -1.54
N PRO A 277 11.81 15.08 -1.21
CA PRO A 277 10.36 15.09 -1.49
C PRO A 277 9.64 16.33 -0.95
N SER A 278 9.99 16.77 0.25
CA SER A 278 9.39 17.97 0.87
C SER A 278 9.74 19.24 0.12
N ARG A 279 11.00 19.41 -0.32
CA ARG A 279 11.42 20.54 -1.17
C ARG A 279 10.67 20.58 -2.49
N ILE A 280 10.42 19.43 -3.12
CA ILE A 280 9.65 19.34 -4.37
C ILE A 280 8.20 19.79 -4.13
N ALA A 281 7.55 19.25 -3.10
CA ALA A 281 6.16 19.55 -2.77
C ALA A 281 5.98 21.03 -2.37
N LEU A 282 6.75 21.52 -1.39
CA LEU A 282 6.66 22.90 -0.92
C LEU A 282 7.02 23.90 -2.03
N GLY A 283 8.03 23.61 -2.85
CA GLY A 283 8.35 24.45 -4.00
C GLY A 283 7.19 24.57 -4.98
N TYR A 284 6.46 23.47 -5.22
CA TYR A 284 5.26 23.49 -6.07
C TYR A 284 4.13 24.31 -5.43
N LEU A 285 3.82 24.06 -4.16
CA LEU A 285 2.80 24.79 -3.41
C LEU A 285 3.08 26.30 -3.41
N GLN A 286 4.32 26.71 -3.11
CA GLN A 286 4.72 28.11 -3.01
C GLN A 286 4.75 28.79 -4.39
N GLN A 287 5.51 28.23 -5.33
CA GLN A 287 5.85 28.93 -6.58
C GLN A 287 4.80 28.75 -7.68
N ARG A 288 4.08 27.62 -7.70
CA ARG A 288 3.07 27.33 -8.72
C ARG A 288 1.65 27.54 -8.22
N LEU A 289 1.34 27.13 -6.99
CA LEU A 289 -0.03 27.26 -6.44
C LEU A 289 -0.23 28.54 -5.63
N GLY A 290 0.84 29.25 -5.25
CA GLY A 290 0.76 30.50 -4.50
C GLY A 290 0.46 30.33 -3.01
N VAL A 291 0.59 29.12 -2.46
CA VAL A 291 0.40 28.85 -1.03
C VAL A 291 1.49 29.56 -0.24
N VAL A 292 1.11 30.23 0.85
CA VAL A 292 2.05 30.95 1.72
C VAL A 292 2.86 29.93 2.51
N ILE A 293 4.15 29.84 2.22
CA ILE A 293 5.12 29.01 2.94
C ILE A 293 6.23 29.96 3.42
N PRO A 294 6.55 29.97 4.73
CA PRO A 294 7.61 30.84 5.24
C PRO A 294 8.98 30.52 4.63
N ASP A 295 9.73 31.55 4.24
CA ASP A 295 11.03 31.37 3.57
C ASP A 295 12.04 30.60 4.43
N PHE A 296 11.98 30.76 5.76
CA PHE A 296 12.86 30.04 6.67
C PHE A 296 12.71 28.51 6.58
N VAL A 297 11.53 28.01 6.19
CA VAL A 297 11.26 26.58 6.02
C VAL A 297 12.03 26.06 4.81
N ILE A 298 11.98 26.80 3.70
CA ILE A 298 12.70 26.43 2.47
C ILE A 298 14.21 26.44 2.73
N ASP A 299 14.72 27.48 3.40
CA ASP A 299 16.12 27.60 3.77
C ASP A 299 16.58 26.48 4.71
N ALA A 300 15.75 26.12 5.70
CA ALA A 300 16.07 25.06 6.65
C ALA A 300 16.14 23.69 5.97
N LEU A 301 15.21 23.40 5.06
CA LEU A 301 15.23 22.16 4.28
C LEU A 301 16.41 22.10 3.30
N GLU A 302 16.79 23.23 2.70
CA GLU A 302 17.99 23.28 1.85
C GLU A 302 19.27 23.00 2.65
N LYS A 303 19.41 23.57 3.86
CA LYS A 303 20.54 23.30 4.75
C LYS A 303 20.56 21.88 5.29
N ALA A 304 19.39 21.27 5.50
CA ALA A 304 19.26 19.91 6.00
C ALA A 304 19.43 18.83 4.90
N ASP A 305 19.48 19.21 3.62
CA ASP A 305 19.63 18.28 2.50
C ASP A 305 21.04 17.68 2.48
N ARG A 306 21.17 16.49 3.08
CA ARG A 306 22.42 15.71 3.14
C ARG A 306 22.57 14.71 2.00
N GLN A 307 21.67 14.72 1.01
CA GLN A 307 21.69 13.75 -0.09
C GLN A 307 22.82 14.06 -1.09
N SER A 308 23.50 13.01 -1.54
CA SER A 308 24.44 13.11 -2.67
C SER A 308 23.71 13.57 -3.94
N LEU A 309 24.46 14.06 -4.94
CA LEU A 309 23.87 14.46 -6.22
C LEU A 309 23.07 13.32 -6.87
N SER A 310 23.58 12.09 -6.81
CA SER A 310 22.88 10.90 -7.32
C SER A 310 21.63 10.54 -6.50
N GLY A 311 21.66 10.74 -5.18
CA GLY A 311 20.49 10.56 -4.31
C GLY A 311 19.37 11.55 -4.63
N ARG A 312 19.72 12.83 -4.80
CA ARG A 312 18.78 13.88 -5.23
C ARG A 312 18.17 13.59 -6.59
N TRP A 313 18.98 13.18 -7.57
CA TRP A 313 18.47 12.81 -8.89
C TRP A 313 17.51 11.62 -8.83
N THR A 314 17.81 10.64 -7.99
CA THR A 314 16.94 9.48 -7.76
C THR A 314 15.57 9.92 -7.23
N GLU A 315 15.53 10.77 -6.19
CA GLU A 315 14.26 11.28 -5.65
C GLU A 315 13.49 12.15 -6.66
N LEU A 316 14.19 13.02 -7.42
CA LEU A 316 13.55 13.82 -8.49
C LEU A 316 12.89 12.95 -9.55
N VAL A 317 13.61 11.91 -10.00
CA VAL A 317 13.09 10.95 -10.97
C VAL A 317 11.86 10.25 -10.41
N LEU A 318 11.91 9.80 -9.15
CA LEU A 318 10.80 9.10 -8.52
C LEU A 318 9.59 9.97 -8.24
N ALA A 319 9.77 11.27 -8.04
CA ALA A 319 8.68 12.22 -7.88
C ALA A 319 7.95 12.50 -9.21
N LYS A 320 8.56 12.26 -10.37
CA LYS A 320 7.94 12.51 -11.67
C LYS A 320 6.91 11.42 -12.02
N PRO A 321 5.70 11.79 -12.52
CA PRO A 321 4.73 10.80 -13.01
C PRO A 321 5.31 9.99 -14.18
N MET A 322 5.02 8.69 -14.23
CA MET A 322 5.38 7.87 -15.40
C MET A 322 4.73 8.33 -16.71
N THR A 323 3.60 9.04 -16.63
CA THR A 323 2.85 9.57 -17.78
C THR A 323 3.52 10.78 -18.44
N ASP A 324 4.37 11.49 -17.70
CA ASP A 324 4.92 12.79 -18.13
C ASP A 324 6.40 12.68 -18.54
N VAL A 325 6.84 11.46 -18.85
CA VAL A 325 8.24 11.13 -19.13
C VAL A 325 8.39 10.87 -20.62
N SER A 326 9.42 11.46 -21.24
CA SER A 326 9.75 11.25 -22.65
C SER A 326 10.23 9.80 -22.91
N LEU A 327 10.14 9.35 -24.17
CA LEU A 327 10.46 7.98 -24.61
C LEU A 327 11.75 7.36 -24.02
N PRO A 328 12.88 8.09 -23.87
CA PRO A 328 14.09 7.54 -23.24
C PRO A 328 13.96 7.29 -21.73
N GLY A 329 13.16 8.11 -21.01
CA GLY A 329 12.97 7.99 -19.57
C GLY A 329 12.07 6.82 -19.17
N TRP A 330 11.23 6.33 -20.08
CA TRP A 330 10.36 5.17 -19.85
C TRP A 330 11.13 3.88 -19.53
N VAL A 331 12.39 3.77 -19.97
CA VAL A 331 13.28 2.63 -19.66
C VAL A 331 14.07 2.84 -18.36
N LEU A 332 14.55 4.07 -18.12
CA LEU A 332 15.38 4.43 -16.96
C LEU A 332 14.59 4.44 -15.64
N LEU A 333 13.37 4.96 -15.64
CA LEU A 333 12.54 5.09 -14.44
C LEU A 333 12.16 3.75 -13.80
N PRO A 334 11.68 2.74 -14.54
CA PRO A 334 11.45 1.41 -13.98
C PRO A 334 12.71 0.80 -13.39
N LEU A 335 13.88 1.00 -14.01
CA LEU A 335 15.16 0.53 -13.49
C LEU A 335 15.53 1.22 -12.17
N ILE A 336 15.37 2.54 -12.08
CA ILE A 336 15.60 3.32 -10.86
C ILE A 336 14.61 2.89 -9.76
N LYS A 337 13.33 2.71 -10.07
CA LYS A 337 12.32 2.15 -9.15
C LYS A 337 12.73 0.75 -8.66
N ILE A 338 13.16 -0.14 -9.56
CA ILE A 338 13.64 -1.48 -9.20
C ILE A 338 14.89 -1.40 -8.31
N LEU A 339 15.84 -0.52 -8.62
CA LEU A 339 17.05 -0.31 -7.84
C LEU A 339 16.72 0.24 -6.45
N ARG A 340 15.80 1.19 -6.33
CA ARG A 340 15.29 1.69 -5.04
C ARG A 340 14.60 0.58 -4.25
N ILE A 341 13.67 -0.17 -4.86
CA ILE A 341 13.01 -1.31 -4.20
C ILE A 341 14.06 -2.32 -3.72
N ARG A 342 15.12 -2.57 -4.50
CA ARG A 342 16.23 -3.46 -4.10
C ARG A 342 17.06 -2.88 -2.96
N TYR A 343 17.36 -1.58 -2.99
CA TYR A 343 18.10 -0.88 -1.93
C TYR A 343 17.31 -0.90 -0.61
N GLU A 344 16.03 -0.51 -0.67
CA GLU A 344 15.10 -0.60 0.46
C GLU A 344 15.01 -2.05 0.99
N ARG A 345 14.90 -3.05 0.10
CA ARG A 345 14.91 -4.47 0.50
C ARG A 345 16.23 -4.93 1.10
N ARG A 346 17.36 -4.30 0.76
CA ARG A 346 18.68 -4.66 1.29
C ARG A 346 18.87 -4.16 2.72
N GLY A 347 18.36 -2.96 3.05
CA GLY A 347 18.24 -2.49 4.43
C GLY A 347 17.28 -3.36 5.25
N ARG A 348 16.15 -3.78 4.67
CA ARG A 348 15.13 -4.64 5.31
C ARG A 348 15.59 -6.08 5.65
N ARG A 349 16.73 -6.55 5.12
CA ARG A 349 17.25 -7.89 5.43
C ARG A 349 17.87 -8.02 6.81
N SER A 350 18.21 -6.90 7.46
CA SER A 350 18.88 -6.92 8.76
C SER A 350 17.95 -7.26 9.94
N GLU A 351 16.62 -7.15 9.77
CA GLU A 351 15.65 -7.25 10.89
C GLU A 351 14.64 -8.40 10.75
N SER A 352 14.60 -9.10 9.61
CA SER A 352 13.59 -10.14 9.38
C SER A 352 14.12 -11.55 9.68
N GLN A 353 13.36 -12.32 10.48
CA GLN A 353 13.40 -13.78 10.36
C GLN A 353 12.95 -14.12 8.93
N VAL A 354 13.92 -14.48 8.07
CA VAL A 354 13.64 -14.79 6.68
C VAL A 354 12.87 -16.10 6.65
N VAL A 355 11.56 -16.04 6.41
CA VAL A 355 10.74 -17.21 6.10
C VAL A 355 11.46 -18.05 5.05
N LYS A 356 11.80 -19.30 5.40
CA LYS A 356 12.52 -20.20 4.50
C LYS A 356 11.64 -20.46 3.28
N VAL A 357 12.21 -20.31 2.08
CA VAL A 357 11.51 -20.60 0.81
C VAL A 357 12.23 -21.73 0.09
N LEU A 358 11.61 -22.90 0.01
CA LEU A 358 12.08 -24.00 -0.83
C LEU A 358 11.56 -23.81 -2.25
N ARG A 359 12.45 -23.82 -3.24
CA ARG A 359 12.08 -23.68 -4.66
C ARG A 359 11.88 -25.05 -5.28
N GLY A 360 10.68 -25.30 -5.78
CA GLY A 360 10.30 -26.57 -6.38
C GLY A 360 10.74 -26.70 -7.84
N ARG A 361 11.12 -27.92 -8.24
CA ARG A 361 11.30 -28.30 -9.64
C ARG A 361 10.03 -28.95 -10.15
N VAL A 362 9.57 -28.57 -11.34
CA VAL A 362 8.34 -29.08 -11.95
C VAL A 362 8.71 -30.01 -13.10
N GLN A 363 8.31 -31.27 -13.01
CA GLN A 363 8.49 -32.29 -14.05
C GLN A 363 7.13 -32.78 -14.53
N ARG A 364 6.82 -32.58 -15.80
CA ARG A 364 5.57 -33.08 -16.40
C ARG A 364 5.71 -34.56 -16.73
N LYS A 365 4.70 -35.37 -16.38
CA LYS A 365 4.63 -36.78 -16.79
C LYS A 365 3.41 -36.97 -17.69
N GLY A 366 3.60 -37.69 -18.79
CA GLY A 366 2.48 -38.19 -19.60
C GLY A 366 1.91 -39.46 -18.95
N GLY A 367 0.58 -39.55 -18.82
CA GLY A 367 -0.11 -40.81 -18.54
C GLY A 367 0.01 -41.41 -17.13
N VAL A 368 0.52 -40.67 -16.14
CA VAL A 368 0.54 -41.15 -14.73
C VAL A 368 -0.67 -40.62 -14.01
N ASN A 369 -1.60 -41.50 -13.63
CA ASN A 369 -2.67 -41.12 -12.71
C ASN A 369 -2.09 -40.92 -11.29
N PRO A 370 -2.54 -39.90 -10.54
CA PRO A 370 -2.13 -39.74 -9.16
C PRO A 370 -2.58 -40.95 -8.34
N GLU A 371 -1.70 -41.56 -7.57
CA GLU A 371 -2.06 -42.57 -6.57
C GLU A 371 -2.54 -41.86 -5.30
N GLY A 372 -3.85 -41.76 -5.11
CA GLY A 372 -4.46 -41.11 -3.95
C GLY A 372 -5.44 -39.99 -4.32
N GLU A 373 -6.24 -39.56 -3.36
CA GLU A 373 -7.24 -38.50 -3.56
C GLU A 373 -6.59 -37.11 -3.48
N PRO A 374 -6.70 -36.26 -4.53
CA PRO A 374 -6.14 -34.92 -4.49
C PRO A 374 -6.80 -34.06 -3.41
N ALA A 375 -5.98 -33.47 -2.54
CA ALA A 375 -6.44 -32.61 -1.45
C ALA A 375 -5.73 -31.26 -1.45
N LEU A 376 -6.33 -30.25 -0.81
CA LEU A 376 -5.67 -28.96 -0.57
C LEU A 376 -4.71 -29.01 0.63
N ARG A 377 -4.83 -30.04 1.48
CA ARG A 377 -3.98 -30.26 2.65
C ARG A 377 -3.67 -31.74 2.75
N SER A 378 -2.41 -32.07 3.07
CA SER A 378 -1.98 -33.44 3.31
C SER A 378 -0.93 -33.46 4.43
N CYS A 379 -1.15 -34.31 5.43
CA CYS A 379 -0.21 -34.51 6.53
C CYS A 379 1.01 -35.27 6.04
N ILE A 380 2.16 -34.99 6.65
CA ILE A 380 3.39 -35.69 6.38
C ILE A 380 3.50 -36.85 7.37
N GLU A 381 3.46 -38.06 6.84
CA GLU A 381 3.75 -39.28 7.60
C GLU A 381 5.27 -39.36 7.79
N THR A 382 5.80 -38.75 8.85
CA THR A 382 7.21 -38.88 9.22
C THR A 382 7.36 -39.74 10.46
N GLU A 383 8.47 -40.48 10.54
CA GLU A 383 9.02 -40.88 11.83
C GLU A 383 9.22 -39.61 12.68
N HIS A 384 8.90 -39.69 13.97
CA HIS A 384 8.85 -38.52 14.86
C HIS A 384 10.10 -37.64 14.72
N VAL A 385 9.93 -36.31 14.73
CA VAL A 385 11.04 -35.38 14.90
C VAL A 385 11.60 -35.58 16.31
N GLU A 386 12.59 -36.47 16.45
CA GLU A 386 13.10 -36.91 17.76
C GLU A 386 13.77 -35.79 18.57
N ALA A 387 14.32 -34.77 17.90
CA ALA A 387 14.98 -33.65 18.54
C ALA A 387 15.04 -32.41 17.64
N ALA A 388 15.07 -31.23 18.27
CA ALA A 388 15.34 -29.98 17.55
C ALA A 388 16.67 -30.05 16.77
N GLY A 389 16.69 -29.48 15.57
CA GLY A 389 17.88 -29.49 14.71
C GLY A 389 17.63 -29.10 13.27
N ALA A 390 18.68 -29.19 12.46
CA ALA A 390 18.62 -29.04 11.01
C ALA A 390 18.26 -30.38 10.35
N TYR A 391 17.32 -30.33 9.41
CA TYR A 391 16.83 -31.48 8.67
C TYR A 391 16.91 -31.20 7.18
N LEU A 392 17.43 -32.16 6.41
CA LEU A 392 17.26 -32.18 4.97
C LEU A 392 15.85 -32.67 4.67
N CYS A 393 15.06 -31.81 4.04
CA CYS A 393 13.69 -32.10 3.65
C CYS A 393 13.61 -32.36 2.15
N LYS A 394 12.98 -33.47 1.77
CA LYS A 394 12.63 -33.79 0.39
C LYS A 394 11.14 -34.13 0.30
N ILE A 395 10.38 -33.28 -0.38
CA ILE A 395 8.92 -33.44 -0.57
C ILE A 395 8.65 -33.61 -2.05
N GLU A 396 7.91 -34.66 -2.41
CA GLU A 396 7.42 -34.89 -3.77
C GLU A 396 5.90 -34.96 -3.78
N MET A 397 5.28 -34.22 -4.70
CA MET A 397 3.83 -34.16 -4.84
C MET A 397 3.39 -34.13 -6.30
N THR A 398 2.22 -34.70 -6.58
CA THR A 398 1.58 -34.70 -7.89
C THR A 398 0.48 -33.65 -7.94
N VAL A 399 0.47 -32.82 -8.99
CA VAL A 399 -0.50 -31.74 -9.19
C VAL A 399 -1.06 -31.80 -10.60
N SER A 400 -2.38 -31.65 -10.74
CA SER A 400 -3.02 -31.43 -12.03
C SER A 400 -2.91 -29.95 -12.41
N LEU A 401 -2.17 -29.65 -13.48
CA LEU A 401 -1.91 -28.27 -13.90
C LEU A 401 -2.95 -27.80 -14.93
N PRO A 402 -3.54 -26.60 -14.74
CA PRO A 402 -4.36 -25.96 -15.76
C PRO A 402 -3.51 -25.45 -16.93
N ALA A 403 -4.18 -25.06 -18.02
CA ALA A 403 -3.55 -24.60 -19.25
C ALA A 403 -3.00 -23.14 -19.16
N VAL A 404 -2.40 -22.77 -18.03
CA VAL A 404 -1.91 -21.42 -17.75
C VAL A 404 -0.53 -21.43 -17.10
N ASN A 405 0.28 -20.42 -17.43
CA ASN A 405 1.53 -20.16 -16.72
C ASN A 405 1.21 -19.54 -15.37
N ARG A 406 1.61 -20.22 -14.30
CA ARG A 406 1.28 -19.81 -12.94
C ARG A 406 2.37 -20.16 -11.95
N ARG A 407 2.30 -19.46 -10.82
CA ARG A 407 3.06 -19.79 -9.63
C ARG A 407 2.22 -20.74 -8.79
N LEU A 408 2.88 -21.70 -8.17
CA LEU A 408 2.29 -22.66 -7.25
C LEU A 408 2.85 -22.33 -5.88
N GLU A 409 1.97 -22.08 -4.92
CA GLU A 409 2.32 -21.79 -3.54
C GLU A 409 1.78 -22.90 -2.65
N PHE A 410 2.66 -23.42 -1.82
CA PHE A 410 2.29 -24.28 -0.70
C PHE A 410 2.98 -23.78 0.56
N GLU A 411 2.42 -24.14 1.68
CA GLU A 411 2.97 -23.89 3.00
C GLU A 411 3.25 -25.20 3.69
N LEU A 412 4.43 -25.30 4.29
CA LEU A 412 4.79 -26.34 5.23
C LEU A 412 4.63 -25.77 6.64
N ASN A 413 3.73 -26.37 7.40
CA ASN A 413 3.34 -25.92 8.72
C ASN A 413 3.45 -27.07 9.73
N SER A 414 3.64 -26.70 10.99
CA SER A 414 3.37 -27.54 12.15
C SER A 414 2.18 -27.01 12.92
N GLU A 415 1.77 -27.73 13.96
CA GLU A 415 0.66 -27.35 14.84
C GLU A 415 0.88 -25.98 15.50
N THR A 416 2.14 -25.61 15.72
CA THR A 416 2.50 -24.39 16.46
C THR A 416 2.97 -23.26 15.54
N ARG A 417 3.54 -23.55 14.37
CA ARG A 417 4.19 -22.51 13.53
C ARG A 417 4.25 -22.82 12.04
N HIS A 418 4.52 -21.78 11.27
CA HIS A 418 4.94 -21.90 9.88
C HIS A 418 6.43 -22.26 9.79
N ILE A 419 6.75 -23.30 9.01
CA ILE A 419 8.14 -23.78 8.86
C ILE A 419 8.77 -23.21 7.59
N ALA A 420 8.10 -23.38 6.44
CA ALA A 420 8.63 -22.93 5.16
C ALA A 420 7.54 -22.69 4.11
N ARG A 421 7.82 -21.82 3.15
CA ARG A 421 7.05 -21.73 1.90
C ARG A 421 7.66 -22.62 0.84
N LEU A 422 6.82 -23.38 0.16
CA LEU A 422 7.20 -24.20 -0.99
C LEU A 422 6.68 -23.50 -2.26
N ARG A 423 7.59 -23.10 -3.15
CA ARG A 423 7.25 -22.30 -4.34
C ARG A 423 7.75 -22.92 -5.61
N ALA A 424 6.84 -23.17 -6.55
CA ALA A 424 7.17 -23.62 -7.90
C ALA A 424 6.57 -22.69 -8.95
N ARG A 425 7.05 -22.77 -10.19
CA ARG A 425 6.50 -22.02 -11.33
C ARG A 425 6.36 -22.93 -12.55
N THR A 426 5.23 -22.84 -13.24
CA THR A 426 5.03 -23.48 -14.53
C THR A 426 5.53 -22.55 -15.64
N VAL A 427 6.32 -23.09 -16.56
CA VAL A 427 6.85 -22.35 -17.72
C VAL A 427 6.01 -22.62 -18.98
N SER A 428 5.42 -23.82 -19.07
CA SER A 428 4.56 -24.26 -20.17
C SER A 428 3.08 -24.12 -19.83
N ARG A 429 2.29 -23.69 -20.82
CA ARG A 429 0.82 -23.55 -20.78
C ARG A 429 0.06 -24.85 -21.11
N ALA A 430 0.75 -25.96 -21.34
CA ALA A 430 0.05 -27.23 -21.56
C ALA A 430 -0.69 -27.64 -20.26
N PRO A 431 -1.95 -28.10 -20.31
CA PRO A 431 -2.56 -28.74 -19.15
C PRO A 431 -1.93 -30.12 -18.92
N GLY A 432 -2.16 -30.70 -17.74
CA GLY A 432 -1.80 -32.09 -17.45
C GLY A 432 -1.08 -32.28 -16.13
N ILE A 433 -0.66 -33.52 -15.88
CA ILE A 433 -0.12 -33.94 -14.59
C ILE A 433 1.36 -33.59 -14.48
N ALA A 434 1.75 -33.02 -13.35
CA ALA A 434 3.14 -32.72 -13.03
C ALA A 434 3.50 -33.20 -11.64
N ILE A 435 4.73 -33.69 -11.52
CA ILE A 435 5.39 -33.95 -10.25
C ILE A 435 6.20 -32.71 -9.88
N ILE A 436 6.06 -32.27 -8.63
CA ILE A 436 6.80 -31.17 -8.06
C ILE A 436 7.65 -31.70 -6.93
N SER A 437 8.96 -31.46 -7.01
CA SER A 437 9.91 -31.83 -5.96
C SER A 437 10.49 -30.59 -5.29
N PHE A 438 10.44 -30.57 -3.96
CA PHE A 438 11.05 -29.55 -3.11
C PHE A 438 12.15 -30.19 -2.28
N GLU A 439 13.33 -29.57 -2.27
CA GLU A 439 14.47 -30.04 -1.52
C GLU A 439 15.18 -28.89 -0.82
N GLY A 440 15.58 -29.08 0.43
CA GLY A 440 16.44 -28.15 1.14
C GLY A 440 16.41 -28.33 2.66
N GLU A 441 17.26 -27.55 3.33
CA GLU A 441 17.43 -27.59 4.77
C GLU A 441 16.33 -26.82 5.50
N LEU A 442 15.75 -27.45 6.53
CA LEU A 442 14.75 -26.90 7.44
C LEU A 442 15.27 -26.96 8.89
N GLY A 443 15.00 -25.91 9.67
CA GLY A 443 15.16 -25.97 11.12
C GLY A 443 13.84 -26.41 11.74
N LEU A 444 13.86 -27.53 12.46
CA LEU A 444 12.70 -28.07 13.20
C LEU A 444 12.96 -27.96 14.72
N LEU A 445 11.90 -27.70 15.46
CA LEU A 445 11.87 -27.65 16.92
C LEU A 445 11.27 -28.97 17.45
N SER A 446 11.53 -29.29 18.71
CA SER A 446 10.99 -30.50 19.36
C SER A 446 9.46 -30.53 19.42
N GLU A 447 8.81 -29.38 19.32
CA GLU A 447 7.34 -29.22 19.28
C GLU A 447 6.74 -29.38 17.87
N ASP A 448 7.56 -29.44 16.81
CA ASP A 448 7.10 -29.61 15.43
C ASP A 448 6.80 -31.09 15.13
N VAL A 449 5.86 -31.67 15.87
CA VAL A 449 5.57 -33.12 15.84
C VAL A 449 4.78 -33.52 14.59
N VAL A 450 3.70 -32.80 14.30
CA VAL A 450 2.83 -33.07 13.15
C VAL A 450 3.04 -32.00 12.10
N LEU A 451 3.56 -32.41 10.95
CA LEU A 451 3.78 -31.53 9.81
C LEU A 451 2.70 -31.77 8.74
N TRP A 452 2.33 -30.72 8.02
CA TRP A 452 1.50 -30.85 6.84
C TRP A 452 1.90 -29.85 5.76
N VAL A 453 1.62 -30.24 4.52
CA VAL A 453 1.65 -29.35 3.37
C VAL A 453 0.24 -28.87 3.06
N GLU A 454 0.10 -27.59 2.79
CA GLU A 454 -1.16 -26.99 2.36
C GLU A 454 -0.97 -26.16 1.09
N SER A 455 -1.80 -26.41 0.09
CA SER A 455 -1.85 -25.65 -1.16
C SER A 455 -2.60 -24.35 -0.96
N ARG A 456 -1.99 -23.25 -1.38
CA ARG A 456 -2.50 -21.90 -1.15
C ARG A 456 -2.71 -21.16 -2.46
N PRO A 457 -3.74 -20.29 -2.53
CA PRO A 457 -3.87 -19.41 -3.68
C PRO A 457 -2.69 -18.42 -3.72
N VAL A 458 -2.35 -17.92 -4.89
CA VAL A 458 -1.29 -16.91 -5.05
C VAL A 458 -1.79 -15.53 -4.64
N SER A 459 -3.08 -15.27 -4.83
CA SER A 459 -3.78 -14.04 -4.45
C SER A 459 -5.25 -14.37 -4.16
N GLN A 460 -5.85 -13.63 -3.23
CA GLN A 460 -7.27 -13.68 -2.90
C GLN A 460 -7.94 -12.44 -3.49
N SER A 461 -8.70 -12.65 -4.56
CA SER A 461 -9.48 -11.55 -5.14
C SER A 461 -10.70 -11.22 -4.29
N ARG A 462 -10.94 -9.92 -4.07
CA ARG A 462 -12.12 -9.37 -3.39
C ARG A 462 -13.43 -9.74 -4.09
N THR A 463 -13.39 -9.85 -5.42
CA THR A 463 -14.49 -10.36 -6.24
C THR A 463 -14.17 -11.78 -6.69
N LYS A 464 -15.17 -12.68 -6.73
CA LYS A 464 -15.00 -14.00 -7.36
C LYS A 464 -14.52 -13.80 -8.80
N THR A 465 -13.24 -13.98 -9.02
CA THR A 465 -12.63 -13.92 -10.33
C THR A 465 -13.15 -15.08 -11.16
N LYS A 466 -13.70 -14.81 -12.34
CA LYS A 466 -14.21 -15.85 -13.24
C LYS A 466 -13.18 -16.15 -14.33
N GLY A 467 -13.10 -17.41 -14.76
CA GLY A 467 -12.29 -17.86 -15.89
C GLY A 467 -10.77 -17.84 -15.63
N LEU A 468 -9.99 -17.35 -16.60
CA LEU A 468 -8.52 -17.43 -16.61
C LEU A 468 -7.81 -16.88 -15.36
N GLN A 469 -8.37 -15.87 -14.66
CA GLN A 469 -7.76 -15.37 -13.43
C GLN A 469 -7.92 -16.36 -12.27
N GLN A 470 -9.03 -17.09 -12.22
CA GLN A 470 -9.25 -18.14 -11.23
C GLN A 470 -8.21 -19.26 -11.42
N GLU A 471 -8.12 -19.80 -12.65
CA GLU A 471 -7.14 -20.86 -12.99
C GLU A 471 -5.68 -20.46 -12.73
N LYS A 472 -5.38 -19.16 -12.74
CA LYS A 472 -4.04 -18.63 -12.51
C LYS A 472 -3.68 -18.49 -11.03
N TYR A 473 -4.66 -18.23 -10.16
CA TYR A 473 -4.39 -17.82 -8.77
C TYR A 473 -4.99 -18.76 -7.72
N GLU A 474 -5.99 -19.59 -8.03
CA GLU A 474 -6.64 -20.47 -7.04
C GLU A 474 -5.72 -21.57 -6.50
N ALA A 475 -5.94 -22.06 -5.28
CA ALA A 475 -5.18 -23.20 -4.78
C ALA A 475 -5.45 -24.45 -5.63
N LEU A 476 -4.41 -25.20 -5.98
CA LEU A 476 -4.56 -26.46 -6.71
C LEU A 476 -4.48 -27.64 -5.75
N PRO A 477 -5.43 -28.59 -5.81
CA PRO A 477 -5.29 -29.83 -5.04
C PRO A 477 -4.07 -30.61 -5.54
N PHE A 478 -3.47 -31.36 -4.62
CA PHE A 478 -2.30 -32.17 -4.86
C PHE A 478 -2.41 -33.51 -4.16
N VAL A 479 -1.62 -34.47 -4.62
CA VAL A 479 -1.39 -35.73 -3.94
C VAL A 479 0.04 -35.70 -3.42
N LEU A 480 0.22 -35.94 -2.12
CA LEU A 480 1.55 -36.05 -1.52
C LEU A 480 2.10 -37.44 -1.85
N ASN A 481 3.14 -37.53 -2.69
CA ASN A 481 3.69 -38.82 -3.12
C ASN A 481 4.67 -39.36 -2.07
N SER A 482 5.53 -38.50 -1.55
CA SER A 482 6.50 -38.84 -0.52
C SER A 482 7.00 -37.58 0.18
N ALA A 483 7.45 -37.75 1.41
CA ALA A 483 8.12 -36.71 2.15
C ALA A 483 9.10 -37.34 3.12
N GLN A 484 10.36 -36.92 3.03
CA GLN A 484 11.46 -37.48 3.82
C GLN A 484 12.14 -36.33 4.57
N LEU A 485 12.38 -36.57 5.86
CA LEU A 485 13.14 -35.69 6.73
C LEU A 485 14.34 -36.48 7.26
N THR A 486 15.55 -36.06 6.90
CA THR A 486 16.79 -36.67 7.40
C THR A 486 17.53 -35.63 8.23
N ARG A 487 17.82 -35.93 9.50
CA ARG A 487 18.61 -35.04 10.36
C ARG A 487 20.03 -34.89 9.82
N ILE A 488 20.57 -33.67 9.85
CA ILE A 488 21.94 -33.31 9.38
C ILE A 488 22.88 -33.19 10.56
#